data_AF-A0A353GNZ8-F1
#
_entry.id   AF-A0A353GNZ8-F1
#
_cell.length_a   1.000
_cell.length_b   1.000
_cell.length_c   1.000
_cell.angle_alpha   90.00
_cell.angle_beta   90.00
_cell.angle_gamma   90.00
#
_symmetry.space_group_name_H-M   'P 1'
#
loop_
_entity.id
_entity.type
_entity.pdbx_description
1 polymer ?
#
loop_
_entity_poly.entity_id
_entity_poly.type
_entity_poly.pdbx_seq_one_letter_code
_entity_poly.pdbx_strand_id
1 'polypeptide(L)'
;AYRCKFYGLGSDGTVGANKNTIKIIGNNTDMYAQGYFFYDSKKSGGITISHLRFGKSPIQSTYLIDQAEFIACHNPSYVTRYDVLDGIKDGGIFLLNSPWTSAEMEEKLPAGMKQTLAKKKIRFYNIDAVKIAGEVGLGGRINAIMQAAFFKVANVIPVDKAFEYIKYAVKKTYGKKGDKVVNMNIAAIDRAAEALEEIKYPASWATATTGAEIPEEKVPDYVKNVIQPILRQEGDKLPVSAMTVDGTVPVGTTQYEKRGIAINVPVWNADTCIQCNQCAFVCPHAAIRPYLIKSDAVKKAPAGFKTKAATGKEFGGYEFRMQVSPLDCSGCGNCADICPAKEKSLKMVKLEEVADKENEYYNFSMAQPVPDIDINADTVKGSQFKKPLF
;
A
#
# COMPACT_ATOMS: atom_id res chain seq x y z
N ALA A 1 -0.40 -30.69 6.05
CA ALA A 1 -0.56 -29.90 4.82
C ALA A 1 0.40 -28.73 4.86
N TYR A 2 0.98 -28.35 3.72
CA TYR A 2 1.76 -27.12 3.55
C TYR A 2 0.83 -25.92 3.55
N ARG A 3 1.08 -24.91 4.41
CA ARG A 3 0.18 -23.79 4.67
C ARG A 3 0.85 -22.48 4.28
N CYS A 4 0.16 -21.69 3.47
CA CYS A 4 0.65 -20.42 2.95
C CYS A 4 -0.30 -19.27 3.29
N LYS A 5 0.23 -18.14 3.76
CA LYS A 5 -0.49 -16.87 3.86
C LYS A 5 0.05 -15.87 2.84
N PHE A 6 -0.82 -15.14 2.15
CA PHE A 6 -0.41 -14.08 1.22
C PHE A 6 -1.16 -12.80 1.56
N TYR A 7 -0.41 -11.77 1.93
CA TYR A 7 -0.91 -10.42 2.21
C TYR A 7 -0.80 -9.61 0.92
N GLY A 8 -1.95 -9.30 0.32
CA GLY A 8 -2.07 -8.54 -0.92
C GLY A 8 -2.85 -7.23 -0.76
N LEU A 9 -2.78 -6.37 -1.77
CA LEU A 9 -3.56 -5.15 -1.88
C LEU A 9 -4.76 -5.38 -2.81
N GLY A 10 -5.94 -4.87 -2.43
CA GLY A 10 -7.13 -4.96 -3.25
C GLY A 10 -6.89 -4.44 -4.66
N SER A 11 -7.07 -5.33 -5.65
CA SER A 11 -6.81 -5.13 -7.09
C SER A 11 -5.36 -5.28 -7.58
N ASP A 12 -4.42 -5.76 -6.76
CA ASP A 12 -3.05 -6.07 -7.19
C ASP A 12 -2.90 -7.40 -7.97
N GLY A 13 -3.94 -8.23 -7.96
CA GLY A 13 -3.98 -9.53 -8.64
C GLY A 13 -3.56 -10.73 -7.79
N THR A 14 -3.20 -10.54 -6.51
CA THR A 14 -2.75 -11.59 -5.56
C THR A 14 -3.78 -12.72 -5.44
N VAL A 15 -5.04 -12.38 -5.19
CA VAL A 15 -6.10 -13.41 -5.05
C VAL A 15 -6.32 -14.17 -6.36
N GLY A 16 -6.24 -13.49 -7.50
CA GLY A 16 -6.33 -14.14 -8.81
C GLY A 16 -5.19 -15.11 -9.06
N ALA A 17 -3.96 -14.70 -8.76
CA ALA A 17 -2.77 -15.55 -8.84
C ALA A 17 -2.89 -16.76 -7.90
N ASN A 18 -3.34 -16.57 -6.66
CA ASN A 18 -3.53 -17.67 -5.71
C ASN A 18 -4.60 -18.68 -6.15
N LYS A 19 -5.72 -18.22 -6.73
CA LYS A 19 -6.71 -19.11 -7.35
C LYS A 19 -6.10 -19.90 -8.51
N ASN A 20 -5.22 -19.28 -9.29
CA ASN A 20 -4.50 -19.94 -10.36
C ASN A 20 -3.47 -20.96 -9.83
N THR A 21 -2.72 -20.63 -8.79
CA THR A 21 -1.79 -21.53 -8.08
C THR A 21 -2.49 -22.78 -7.56
N ILE A 22 -3.68 -22.63 -6.95
CA ILE A 22 -4.50 -23.77 -6.51
C ILE A 22 -4.86 -24.68 -7.69
N LYS A 23 -5.28 -24.10 -8.82
CA LYS A 23 -5.60 -24.88 -10.03
C LYS A 23 -4.36 -25.57 -10.62
N ILE A 24 -3.21 -24.90 -10.64
CA ILE A 24 -1.95 -25.49 -11.11
C ILE A 24 -1.60 -26.70 -10.26
N ILE A 25 -1.59 -26.56 -8.94
CA ILE A 25 -1.19 -27.66 -8.05
C ILE A 25 -2.24 -28.78 -8.08
N GLY A 26 -3.53 -28.46 -7.96
CA GLY A 26 -4.60 -29.46 -7.91
C GLY A 26 -4.81 -30.22 -9.22
N ASN A 27 -4.51 -29.63 -10.38
CA ASN A 27 -4.68 -30.31 -11.68
C ASN A 27 -3.43 -31.09 -12.14
N ASN A 28 -2.27 -30.86 -11.53
CA ASN A 28 -1.00 -31.43 -11.98
C ASN A 28 -0.29 -32.24 -10.89
N THR A 29 -0.95 -32.50 -9.75
CA THR A 29 -0.42 -33.31 -8.65
C THR A 29 -1.54 -34.10 -7.98
N ASP A 30 -1.18 -35.12 -7.21
CA ASP A 30 -2.14 -35.87 -6.39
C ASP A 30 -2.48 -35.19 -5.05
N MET A 31 -2.10 -33.92 -4.88
CA MET A 31 -2.38 -33.18 -3.64
C MET A 31 -3.78 -32.59 -3.65
N TYR A 32 -4.45 -32.68 -2.51
CA TYR A 32 -5.58 -31.83 -2.19
C TYR A 32 -5.11 -30.39 -2.06
N ALA A 33 -5.88 -29.47 -2.64
CA ALA A 33 -5.64 -28.04 -2.58
C ALA A 33 -6.86 -27.32 -2.01
N GLN A 34 -6.65 -26.44 -1.04
CA GLN A 34 -7.68 -25.60 -0.43
C GLN A 34 -7.28 -24.13 -0.53
N GLY A 35 -8.25 -23.26 -0.78
CA GLY A 35 -8.08 -21.81 -0.73
C GLY A 35 -9.24 -21.12 -0.04
N TYR A 36 -8.92 -20.24 0.90
CA TYR A 36 -9.85 -19.27 1.49
C TYR A 36 -9.27 -17.86 1.33
N PHE A 37 -10.13 -16.88 1.08
CA PHE A 37 -9.72 -15.51 0.77
C PHE A 37 -10.46 -14.54 1.67
N PHE A 38 -9.72 -13.91 2.58
CA PHE A 38 -10.20 -12.79 3.37
C PHE A 38 -10.08 -11.50 2.56
N TYR A 39 -11.14 -10.70 2.56
CA TYR A 39 -11.21 -9.42 1.87
C TYR A 39 -11.60 -8.33 2.88
N ASP A 40 -10.96 -7.18 2.76
CA ASP A 40 -11.35 -5.97 3.47
C ASP A 40 -12.68 -5.40 2.91
N SER A 41 -13.38 -4.63 3.76
CA SER A 41 -14.50 -3.78 3.41
C SER A 41 -14.16 -2.70 2.36
N LYS A 42 -12.89 -2.29 2.29
CA LYS A 42 -12.40 -1.27 1.36
C LYS A 42 -12.32 -1.83 -0.06
N LYS A 43 -13.24 -1.39 -0.93
CA LYS A 43 -13.35 -1.83 -2.34
C LYS A 43 -12.05 -1.71 -3.13
N SER A 44 -11.25 -0.67 -2.88
CA SER A 44 -9.95 -0.44 -3.51
C SER A 44 -8.86 -0.19 -2.46
N GLY A 45 -7.70 -0.81 -2.67
CA GLY A 45 -6.55 -0.68 -1.79
C GLY A 45 -6.75 -1.26 -0.38
N GLY A 46 -7.82 -2.03 -0.15
CA GLY A 46 -8.02 -2.77 1.09
C GLY A 46 -7.03 -3.92 1.21
N ILE A 47 -6.84 -4.45 2.41
CA ILE A 47 -6.01 -5.64 2.61
C ILE A 47 -6.74 -6.89 2.10
N THR A 48 -5.99 -7.83 1.53
CA THR A 48 -6.48 -9.17 1.25
C THR A 48 -5.52 -10.18 1.88
N ILE A 49 -6.06 -11.21 2.53
CA ILE A 49 -5.25 -12.29 3.09
C ILE A 49 -5.73 -13.61 2.48
N SER A 50 -4.88 -14.21 1.65
CA SER A 50 -5.16 -15.52 1.07
C SER A 50 -4.58 -16.62 1.95
N HIS A 51 -5.40 -17.62 2.29
CA HIS A 51 -5.01 -18.80 3.03
C HIS A 51 -5.05 -20.02 2.12
N LEU A 52 -3.89 -20.59 1.82
CA LEU A 52 -3.76 -21.74 0.93
C LEU A 52 -3.22 -22.94 1.69
N ARG A 53 -3.77 -24.13 1.41
CA ARG A 53 -3.27 -25.39 1.96
C ARG A 53 -3.09 -26.42 0.85
N PHE A 54 -1.99 -27.17 0.90
CA PHE A 54 -1.69 -28.27 -0.02
C PHE A 54 -1.27 -29.52 0.76
N GLY A 55 -1.78 -30.70 0.41
CA GLY A 55 -1.39 -31.92 1.12
C GLY A 55 -1.86 -33.21 0.48
N LYS A 56 -1.25 -34.33 0.87
CA LYS A 56 -1.59 -35.67 0.37
C LYS A 56 -2.89 -36.26 0.96
N SER A 57 -3.43 -35.64 2.01
CA SER A 57 -4.66 -36.07 2.67
C SER A 57 -5.77 -35.02 2.46
N PRO A 58 -7.06 -35.42 2.44
CA PRO A 58 -8.17 -34.49 2.37
C PRO A 58 -8.07 -33.37 3.41
N ILE A 59 -8.28 -32.11 2.98
CA ILE A 59 -8.12 -30.94 3.83
C ILE A 59 -9.48 -30.58 4.44
N GLN A 60 -9.63 -30.83 5.75
CA GLN A 60 -10.86 -30.55 6.52
C GLN A 60 -10.78 -29.25 7.34
N SER A 61 -9.67 -28.52 7.27
CA SER A 61 -9.46 -27.29 8.04
C SER A 61 -10.33 -26.13 7.52
N THR A 62 -11.57 -26.04 7.99
CA THR A 62 -12.55 -24.98 7.66
C THR A 62 -12.35 -23.71 8.50
N TYR A 63 -11.09 -23.36 8.77
CA TYR A 63 -10.68 -22.20 9.56
C TYR A 63 -9.44 -21.54 8.95
N LEU A 64 -9.12 -20.31 9.38
CA LEU A 64 -7.94 -19.56 8.92
C LEU A 64 -6.64 -20.29 9.29
N ILE A 65 -5.52 -19.92 8.66
CA ILE A 65 -4.22 -20.52 8.99
C ILE A 65 -3.70 -19.88 10.28
N ASP A 66 -3.46 -20.74 11.27
CA ASP A 66 -2.85 -20.45 12.57
C ASP A 66 -1.32 -20.51 12.52
N GLN A 67 -0.77 -21.50 11.83
CA GLN A 67 0.67 -21.69 11.64
C GLN A 67 1.00 -21.84 10.16
N ALA A 68 1.90 -21.01 9.63
CA ALA A 68 2.26 -20.98 8.22
C ALA A 68 3.69 -21.47 7.97
N GLU A 69 3.85 -22.35 6.98
CA GLU A 69 5.17 -22.71 6.42
C GLU A 69 5.72 -21.61 5.51
N PHE A 70 4.82 -20.86 4.85
CA PHE A 70 5.16 -19.79 3.91
C PHE A 70 4.28 -18.57 4.15
N ILE A 71 4.88 -17.38 4.18
CA ILE A 71 4.17 -16.10 4.18
C ILE A 71 4.74 -15.22 3.07
N ALA A 72 3.87 -14.60 2.28
CA ALA A 72 4.26 -13.53 1.36
C ALA A 72 3.57 -12.21 1.70
N CYS A 73 4.30 -11.11 1.59
CA CYS A 73 3.81 -9.75 1.70
C CYS A 73 4.05 -9.01 0.39
N HIS A 74 2.98 -8.78 -0.38
CA HIS A 74 3.05 -8.22 -1.72
C HIS A 74 3.03 -6.68 -1.74
N ASN A 75 2.83 -6.05 -0.58
CA ASN A 75 2.85 -4.60 -0.45
C ASN A 75 3.77 -4.18 0.72
N PRO A 76 4.85 -3.40 0.46
CA PRO A 76 5.81 -3.03 1.50
C PRO A 76 5.20 -2.15 2.60
N SER A 77 4.14 -1.39 2.30
CA SER A 77 3.45 -0.55 3.30
C SER A 77 2.85 -1.34 4.48
N TYR A 78 2.70 -2.66 4.34
CA TYR A 78 2.13 -3.53 5.37
C TYR A 78 3.13 -3.87 6.47
N VAL A 79 4.43 -3.76 6.19
CA VAL A 79 5.52 -4.13 7.11
C VAL A 79 5.45 -3.38 8.44
N THR A 80 5.03 -2.12 8.43
CA THR A 80 4.90 -1.28 9.63
C THR A 80 3.47 -1.22 10.17
N ARG A 81 2.50 -1.84 9.49
CA ARG A 81 1.06 -1.70 9.80
C ARG A 81 0.41 -2.95 10.36
N TYR A 82 0.87 -4.12 9.93
CA TYR A 82 0.29 -5.40 10.29
C TYR A 82 1.38 -6.33 10.80
N ASP A 83 1.00 -7.23 11.71
CA ASP A 83 1.87 -8.36 12.05
C ASP A 83 1.79 -9.42 10.93
N VAL A 84 2.46 -9.15 9.81
CA VAL A 84 2.46 -10.05 8.65
C VAL A 84 3.12 -11.39 8.96
N LEU A 85 4.02 -11.46 9.96
CA LEU A 85 4.71 -12.68 10.36
C LEU A 85 3.98 -13.48 11.44
N ASP A 86 2.79 -13.04 11.87
CA ASP A 86 1.99 -13.76 12.84
C ASP A 86 1.82 -15.24 12.42
N GLY A 87 2.02 -16.16 13.36
CA GLY A 87 1.91 -17.60 13.10
C GLY A 87 2.97 -18.21 12.17
N ILE A 88 4.01 -17.49 11.72
CA ILE A 88 5.07 -18.14 10.93
C ILE A 88 5.81 -19.19 11.77
N LYS A 89 6.05 -20.37 11.20
CA LYS A 89 6.80 -21.45 11.86
C LYS A 89 8.31 -21.20 11.81
N ASP A 90 9.02 -21.79 12.76
CA ASP A 90 10.49 -21.84 12.76
C ASP A 90 11.01 -22.47 11.47
N GLY A 91 12.02 -21.85 10.85
CA GLY A 91 12.55 -22.23 9.54
C GLY A 91 11.61 -22.00 8.36
N GLY A 92 10.47 -21.34 8.59
CA GLY A 92 9.51 -20.95 7.56
C GLY A 92 10.08 -19.98 6.53
N ILE A 93 9.32 -19.72 5.47
CA ILE A 93 9.72 -18.80 4.40
C ILE A 93 8.93 -17.51 4.51
N PHE A 94 9.62 -16.38 4.45
CA PHE A 94 9.01 -15.07 4.25
C PHE A 94 9.45 -14.49 2.90
N LEU A 95 8.48 -14.11 2.07
CA LEU A 95 8.71 -13.45 0.79
C LEU A 95 8.15 -12.02 0.83
N LEU A 96 9.00 -11.01 0.69
CA LEU A 96 8.61 -9.61 0.64
C LEU A 96 8.73 -9.06 -0.78
N ASN A 97 7.72 -8.30 -1.21
CA ASN A 97 7.85 -7.38 -2.35
C ASN A 97 8.25 -6.00 -1.82
N SER A 98 9.46 -5.54 -2.09
CA SER A 98 9.91 -4.20 -1.74
C SER A 98 11.04 -3.73 -2.66
N PRO A 99 11.19 -2.41 -2.85
CA PRO A 99 12.33 -1.84 -3.56
C PRO A 99 13.60 -1.79 -2.70
N TRP A 100 13.53 -2.21 -1.43
CA TRP A 100 14.62 -2.06 -0.47
C TRP A 100 15.74 -3.05 -0.75
N THR A 101 16.96 -2.53 -0.75
CA THR A 101 18.18 -3.34 -0.74
C THR A 101 18.36 -4.01 0.63
N SER A 102 19.16 -5.08 0.66
CA SER A 102 19.57 -5.76 1.91
C SER A 102 20.08 -4.79 2.99
N ALA A 103 20.76 -3.71 2.62
CA ALA A 103 21.26 -2.70 3.56
C ALA A 103 20.14 -1.81 4.12
N GLU A 104 19.22 -1.36 3.27
CA GLU A 104 18.10 -0.50 3.69
C GLU A 104 17.11 -1.23 4.61
N MET A 105 17.05 -2.56 4.56
CA MET A 105 16.17 -3.35 5.44
C MET A 105 16.45 -3.17 6.93
N GLU A 106 17.67 -2.80 7.31
CA GLU A 106 18.01 -2.50 8.70
C GLU A 106 17.14 -1.37 9.27
N GLU A 107 16.87 -0.36 8.44
CA GLU A 107 16.08 0.82 8.78
C GLU A 107 14.60 0.64 8.45
N LYS A 108 14.27 -0.08 7.38
CA LYS A 108 12.89 -0.20 6.88
C LYS A 108 12.06 -1.27 7.59
N LEU A 109 12.68 -2.27 8.21
CA LEU A 109 11.97 -3.30 8.96
C LEU A 109 11.83 -2.90 10.45
N PRO A 110 10.64 -3.02 11.05
CA PRO A 110 10.45 -2.82 12.49
C PRO A 110 11.29 -3.80 13.31
N ALA A 111 11.72 -3.35 14.49
CA ALA A 111 12.50 -4.15 15.43
C ALA A 111 11.85 -5.52 15.73
N GLY A 112 10.53 -5.55 15.99
CA GLY A 112 9.80 -6.79 16.26
C GLY A 112 9.79 -7.77 15.09
N MET A 113 9.74 -7.28 13.85
CA MET A 113 9.85 -8.12 12.65
C MET A 113 11.26 -8.71 12.52
N LYS A 114 12.30 -7.87 12.68
CA LYS A 114 13.71 -8.34 12.67
C LYS A 114 13.96 -9.43 13.70
N GLN A 115 13.45 -9.24 14.93
CA GLN A 115 13.54 -10.24 15.98
C GLN A 115 12.85 -11.55 15.60
N THR A 116 11.65 -11.50 15.03
CA THR A 116 10.92 -12.70 14.59
C THR A 116 11.70 -13.45 13.51
N LEU A 117 12.23 -12.73 12.51
CA LEU A 117 13.03 -13.32 11.43
C LEU A 117 14.24 -14.07 11.99
N ALA A 118 15.00 -13.45 12.89
CA ALA A 118 16.22 -14.03 13.43
C ALA A 118 15.96 -15.15 14.46
N LYS A 119 15.06 -14.94 15.43
CA LYS A 119 14.77 -15.94 16.48
C LYS A 119 14.21 -17.22 15.90
N LYS A 120 13.31 -17.10 14.91
CA LYS A 120 12.69 -18.25 14.23
C LYS A 120 13.49 -18.77 13.04
N LYS A 121 14.66 -18.20 12.75
CA LYS A 121 15.55 -18.60 11.64
C LYS A 121 14.80 -18.64 10.30
N ILE A 122 14.01 -17.60 10.04
CA ILE A 122 13.16 -17.52 8.85
C ILE A 122 14.02 -17.39 7.59
N ARG A 123 13.71 -18.15 6.56
CA ARG A 123 14.32 -17.98 5.24
C ARG A 123 13.65 -16.80 4.56
N PHE A 124 14.35 -15.67 4.53
CA PHE A 124 13.81 -14.41 4.07
C PHE A 124 14.24 -14.13 2.64
N TYR A 125 13.26 -13.85 1.77
CA TYR A 125 13.47 -13.48 0.38
C TYR A 125 12.84 -12.13 0.08
N ASN A 126 13.48 -11.35 -0.78
CA ASN A 126 12.98 -10.07 -1.27
C ASN A 126 13.00 -10.03 -2.80
N ILE A 127 12.07 -9.28 -3.37
CA ILE A 127 12.03 -8.98 -4.80
C ILE A 127 11.39 -7.60 -5.04
N ASP A 128 11.98 -6.80 -5.92
CA ASP A 128 11.34 -5.57 -6.40
C ASP A 128 10.44 -5.87 -7.59
N ALA A 129 9.25 -6.39 -7.31
CA ALA A 129 8.32 -6.80 -8.37
C ALA A 129 7.75 -5.59 -9.13
N VAL A 130 7.71 -4.41 -8.53
CA VAL A 130 7.22 -3.18 -9.18
C VAL A 130 8.20 -2.72 -10.25
N LYS A 131 9.50 -2.71 -9.94
CA LYS A 131 10.54 -2.40 -10.92
C LYS A 131 10.53 -3.39 -12.09
N ILE A 132 10.48 -4.69 -11.81
CA ILE A 132 10.42 -5.72 -12.85
C ILE A 132 9.18 -5.54 -13.73
N ALA A 133 8.00 -5.30 -13.14
CA ALA A 133 6.78 -5.04 -13.89
C ALA A 133 6.90 -3.80 -14.79
N GLY A 134 7.57 -2.75 -14.31
CA GLY A 134 7.86 -1.55 -15.10
C GLY A 134 8.77 -1.82 -16.29
N GLU A 135 9.89 -2.51 -16.09
CA GLU A 135 10.89 -2.84 -17.12
C GLU A 135 10.30 -3.71 -18.24
N VAL A 136 9.43 -4.67 -17.91
CA VAL A 136 8.79 -5.57 -18.89
C VAL A 136 7.50 -5.00 -19.47
N GLY A 137 7.11 -3.77 -19.07
CA GLY A 137 5.97 -3.03 -19.59
C GLY A 137 4.60 -3.40 -19.00
N LEU A 138 4.54 -4.21 -17.94
CA LEU A 138 3.31 -4.55 -17.21
C LEU A 138 2.82 -3.41 -16.29
N GLY A 139 3.54 -2.29 -16.24
CA GLY A 139 3.26 -1.16 -15.37
C GLY A 139 3.58 -1.53 -13.93
N GLY A 140 2.56 -1.60 -13.06
CA GLY A 140 2.71 -1.99 -11.66
C GLY A 140 2.09 -3.35 -11.31
N ARG A 141 1.79 -4.20 -12.30
CA ARG A 141 1.14 -5.50 -12.06
C ARG A 141 2.17 -6.55 -11.64
N ILE A 142 2.20 -6.86 -10.35
CA ILE A 142 3.19 -7.76 -9.72
C ILE A 142 2.75 -9.22 -9.65
N ASN A 143 1.49 -9.53 -9.98
CA ASN A 143 0.86 -10.83 -9.71
C ASN A 143 1.62 -12.03 -10.30
N ALA A 144 2.05 -11.97 -11.55
CA ALA A 144 2.80 -13.06 -12.20
C ALA A 144 4.21 -13.23 -11.59
N ILE A 145 4.86 -12.11 -11.23
CA ILE A 145 6.19 -12.07 -10.63
C ILE A 145 6.17 -12.70 -9.25
N MET A 146 5.23 -12.29 -8.39
CA MET A 146 5.07 -12.85 -7.05
C MET A 146 4.64 -14.31 -7.07
N GLN A 147 3.83 -14.73 -8.06
CA GLN A 147 3.48 -16.13 -8.24
C GLN A 147 4.70 -16.98 -8.61
N ALA A 148 5.54 -16.49 -9.54
CA ALA A 148 6.79 -17.18 -9.92
C ALA A 148 7.75 -17.29 -8.72
N ALA A 149 7.90 -16.21 -7.95
CA ALA A 149 8.70 -16.19 -6.73
C ALA A 149 8.19 -17.22 -5.71
N PHE A 150 6.88 -17.32 -5.48
CA PHE A 150 6.29 -18.35 -4.62
C PHE A 150 6.71 -19.76 -5.05
N PHE A 151 6.51 -20.11 -6.32
CA PHE A 151 6.84 -21.45 -6.81
C PHE A 151 8.35 -21.76 -6.75
N LYS A 152 9.19 -20.73 -6.89
CA LYS A 152 10.66 -20.86 -6.81
C LYS A 152 11.14 -21.25 -5.40
N VAL A 153 10.53 -20.74 -4.34
CA VAL A 153 11.02 -20.96 -2.96
C VAL A 153 10.16 -21.90 -2.12
N ALA A 154 8.87 -22.01 -2.40
CA ALA A 154 7.95 -22.81 -1.60
C ALA A 154 8.18 -24.32 -1.76
N ASN A 155 8.79 -24.75 -2.87
CA ASN A 155 9.09 -26.15 -3.18
C ASN A 155 7.89 -27.11 -3.04
N VAL A 156 6.68 -26.62 -3.34
CA VAL A 156 5.45 -27.44 -3.31
C VAL A 156 5.42 -28.43 -4.49
N ILE A 157 6.00 -28.05 -5.63
CA ILE A 157 6.22 -28.88 -6.81
C ILE A 157 7.64 -28.60 -7.36
N PRO A 158 8.22 -29.48 -8.20
CA PRO A 158 9.51 -29.22 -8.83
C PRO A 158 9.49 -27.90 -9.61
N VAL A 159 10.52 -27.07 -9.42
CA VAL A 159 10.58 -25.70 -9.96
C VAL A 159 10.41 -25.70 -11.49
N ASP A 160 11.11 -26.57 -12.22
CA ASP A 160 11.02 -26.61 -13.69
C ASP A 160 9.60 -26.87 -14.17
N LYS A 161 8.89 -27.77 -13.47
CA LYS A 161 7.47 -28.06 -13.75
C LYS A 161 6.56 -26.90 -13.37
N ALA A 162 6.85 -26.21 -12.26
CA ALA A 162 6.10 -25.03 -11.89
C ALA A 162 6.15 -23.95 -12.97
N PHE A 163 7.35 -23.65 -13.48
CA PHE A 163 7.55 -22.64 -14.52
C PHE A 163 6.87 -23.03 -15.83
N GLU A 164 6.91 -24.30 -16.20
CA GLU A 164 6.14 -24.85 -17.33
C GLU A 164 4.63 -24.58 -17.17
N TYR A 165 4.07 -24.92 -16.01
CA TYR A 165 2.63 -24.76 -15.75
C TYR A 165 2.19 -23.30 -15.66
N ILE A 166 2.98 -22.41 -15.05
CA ILE A 166 2.66 -20.98 -14.98
C ILE A 166 2.66 -20.38 -16.38
N LYS A 167 3.69 -20.65 -17.20
CA LYS A 167 3.76 -20.15 -18.59
C LYS A 167 2.60 -20.68 -19.43
N TYR A 168 2.22 -21.95 -19.26
CA TYR A 168 1.02 -22.50 -19.90
C TYR A 168 -0.26 -21.79 -19.45
N ALA A 169 -0.42 -21.54 -18.15
CA ALA A 169 -1.58 -20.83 -17.61
C ALA A 169 -1.67 -19.38 -18.10
N VAL A 170 -0.55 -18.69 -18.26
CA VAL A 170 -0.46 -17.34 -18.87
C VAL A 170 -0.97 -17.37 -20.30
N LYS A 171 -0.49 -18.32 -21.13
CA LYS A 171 -0.97 -18.47 -22.52
C LYS A 171 -2.48 -18.71 -22.57
N LYS A 172 -3.00 -19.60 -21.72
CA LYS A 172 -4.45 -19.89 -21.65
C LYS A 172 -5.28 -18.68 -21.21
N THR A 173 -4.78 -17.90 -20.25
CA THR A 173 -5.53 -16.77 -19.66
C THR A 173 -5.47 -15.53 -20.55
N TYR A 174 -4.28 -15.22 -21.10
CA TYR A 174 -4.01 -13.97 -21.81
C TYR A 174 -3.85 -14.14 -23.32
N GLY A 175 -3.96 -15.35 -23.88
CA GLY A 175 -3.84 -15.56 -25.33
C GLY A 175 -4.81 -14.70 -26.16
N LYS A 176 -6.03 -14.45 -25.65
CA LYS A 176 -7.00 -13.55 -26.29
C LYS A 176 -6.60 -12.06 -26.28
N LYS A 177 -5.60 -11.67 -25.48
CA LYS A 177 -5.07 -10.30 -25.40
C LYS A 177 -3.88 -10.07 -26.35
N GLY A 178 -3.48 -11.08 -27.11
CA GLY A 178 -2.41 -11.03 -28.10
C GLY A 178 -1.03 -11.40 -27.54
N ASP A 179 -0.14 -11.82 -28.45
CA ASP A 179 1.18 -12.37 -28.11
C ASP A 179 2.07 -11.38 -27.35
N LYS A 180 1.93 -10.08 -27.61
CA LYS A 180 2.66 -9.04 -26.88
C LYS A 180 2.41 -9.15 -25.37
N VAL A 181 1.15 -9.23 -24.95
CA VAL A 181 0.78 -9.32 -23.51
C VAL A 181 1.25 -10.65 -22.91
N VAL A 182 1.11 -11.74 -23.66
CA VAL A 182 1.59 -13.07 -23.23
C VAL A 182 3.10 -13.05 -23.01
N ASN A 183 3.87 -12.53 -23.97
CA ASN A 183 5.33 -12.47 -23.91
C ASN A 183 5.82 -11.56 -22.78
N MET A 184 5.13 -10.45 -22.51
CA MET A 184 5.45 -9.60 -21.35
C MET A 184 5.27 -10.33 -20.02
N ASN A 185 4.23 -11.15 -19.88
CA ASN A 185 4.02 -11.96 -18.67
C ASN A 185 5.06 -13.08 -18.54
N ILE A 186 5.43 -13.72 -19.66
CA ILE A 186 6.49 -14.75 -19.66
C ILE A 186 7.84 -14.12 -19.27
N ALA A 187 8.19 -12.98 -19.85
CA ALA A 187 9.40 -12.25 -19.51
C ALA A 187 9.42 -11.84 -18.03
N ALA A 188 8.28 -11.44 -17.47
CA ALA A 188 8.15 -11.13 -16.05
C ALA A 188 8.41 -12.35 -15.14
N ILE A 189 7.91 -13.53 -15.52
CA ILE A 189 8.14 -14.79 -14.81
C ILE A 189 9.63 -15.16 -14.84
N ASP A 190 10.27 -15.03 -16.01
CA ASP A 190 11.68 -15.37 -16.19
C ASP A 190 12.58 -14.42 -15.38
N ARG A 191 12.33 -13.10 -15.45
CA ARG A 191 13.03 -12.11 -14.62
C ARG A 191 12.81 -12.32 -13.13
N ALA A 192 11.62 -12.76 -12.71
CA ALA A 192 11.35 -13.04 -11.30
C ALA A 192 12.23 -14.16 -10.74
N ALA A 193 12.56 -15.17 -11.55
CA ALA A 193 13.42 -16.28 -11.13
C ALA A 193 14.87 -15.85 -10.88
N GLU A 194 15.34 -14.83 -11.61
CA GLU A 194 16.70 -14.29 -11.54
C GLU A 194 16.83 -13.22 -10.46
N ALA A 195 15.80 -12.38 -10.29
CA ALA A 195 15.83 -11.22 -9.41
C ALA A 195 15.49 -11.52 -7.94
N LEU A 196 15.07 -12.75 -7.62
CA LEU A 196 14.72 -13.14 -6.27
C LEU A 196 15.98 -13.26 -5.40
N GLU A 197 16.08 -12.41 -4.38
CA GLU A 197 17.23 -12.37 -3.48
C GLU A 197 16.91 -13.06 -2.15
N GLU A 198 17.78 -13.95 -1.70
CA GLU A 198 17.73 -14.43 -0.30
C GLU A 198 18.48 -13.44 0.58
N ILE A 199 17.77 -12.82 1.53
CA ILE A 199 18.33 -11.82 2.42
C ILE A 199 19.07 -12.50 3.56
N LYS A 200 20.38 -12.30 3.60
CA LYS A 200 21.22 -12.72 4.72
C LYS A 200 21.23 -11.61 5.76
N TYR A 201 20.53 -11.84 6.86
CA TYR A 201 20.46 -10.89 7.98
C TYR A 201 21.40 -11.27 9.12
N PRO A 202 21.92 -10.29 9.89
CA PRO A 202 22.84 -10.56 10.98
C PRO A 202 22.11 -11.18 12.19
N ALA A 203 22.82 -12.00 12.96
CA ALA A 203 22.28 -12.62 14.18
C ALA A 203 21.84 -11.59 15.24
N SER A 204 22.40 -10.37 15.20
CA SER A 204 22.03 -9.24 16.07
C SER A 204 20.56 -8.83 15.93
N TRP A 205 19.89 -9.18 14.82
CA TRP A 205 18.45 -8.95 14.66
C TRP A 205 17.59 -9.62 15.73
N ALA A 206 18.07 -10.72 16.31
CA ALA A 206 17.36 -11.40 17.40
C ALA A 206 17.16 -10.51 18.64
N THR A 207 17.95 -9.46 18.79
CA THR A 207 17.88 -8.49 19.90
C THR A 207 17.71 -7.06 19.41
N ALA A 208 17.28 -6.85 18.16
CA ALA A 208 17.12 -5.51 17.61
C ALA A 208 16.12 -4.69 18.42
N THR A 209 16.50 -3.47 18.78
CA THR A 209 15.64 -2.48 19.46
C THR A 209 15.27 -1.31 18.57
N THR A 210 15.94 -1.15 17.42
CA THR A 210 15.76 -0.09 16.44
C THR A 210 15.25 -0.65 15.11
N GLY A 211 14.67 0.20 14.28
CA GLY A 211 14.13 -0.13 12.96
C GLY A 211 13.09 0.91 12.56
N ALA A 212 12.24 0.58 11.58
CA ALA A 212 11.16 1.47 11.20
C ALA A 212 10.23 1.71 12.39
N GLU A 213 10.15 2.97 12.81
CA GLU A 213 9.24 3.38 13.87
C GLU A 213 7.81 3.41 13.34
N ILE A 214 6.88 2.95 14.17
CA ILE A 214 5.46 3.19 13.98
C ILE A 214 5.19 4.51 14.70
N PRO A 215 4.92 5.62 13.99
CA PRO A 215 4.77 6.91 14.64
C PRO A 215 3.65 6.84 15.69
N GLU A 216 3.97 7.19 16.94
CA GLU A 216 2.95 7.38 17.96
C GLU A 216 2.22 8.70 17.69
N GLU A 217 1.07 8.60 17.05
CA GLU A 217 0.17 9.75 16.89
C GLU A 217 -0.70 9.94 18.14
N LYS A 218 -0.79 11.18 18.62
CA LYS A 218 -1.80 11.56 19.61
C LYS A 218 -3.17 11.52 18.96
N VAL A 219 -3.89 10.43 19.17
CA VAL A 219 -5.24 10.20 18.66
C VAL A 219 -6.27 10.11 19.81
N PRO A 220 -7.56 10.36 19.55
CA PRO A 220 -8.61 10.17 20.55
C PRO A 220 -8.67 8.72 21.07
N ASP A 221 -9.15 8.53 22.30
CA ASP A 221 -9.21 7.20 22.95
C ASP A 221 -9.96 6.16 22.12
N TYR A 222 -11.08 6.54 21.49
CA TYR A 222 -11.82 5.64 20.61
C TYR A 222 -10.97 5.17 19.41
N VAL A 223 -10.17 6.07 18.84
CA VAL A 223 -9.29 5.72 17.72
C VAL A 223 -8.18 4.79 18.19
N LYS A 224 -7.54 5.09 19.33
CA LYS A 224 -6.47 4.29 19.91
C LYS A 224 -6.92 2.89 20.33
N ASN A 225 -8.06 2.81 21.01
CA ASN A 225 -8.48 1.61 21.72
C ASN A 225 -9.45 0.73 20.90
N VAL A 226 -10.10 1.27 19.86
CA VAL A 226 -11.06 0.52 19.03
C VAL A 226 -10.61 0.48 17.57
N ILE A 227 -10.45 1.64 16.93
CA ILE A 227 -10.16 1.69 15.48
C ILE A 227 -8.79 1.11 15.14
N GLN A 228 -7.74 1.51 15.85
CA GLN A 228 -6.39 1.05 15.55
C GLN A 228 -6.23 -0.48 15.71
N PRO A 229 -6.72 -1.14 16.78
CA PRO A 229 -6.73 -2.60 16.86
C PRO A 229 -7.46 -3.27 15.69
N ILE A 230 -8.65 -2.77 15.31
CA ILE A 230 -9.39 -3.30 14.16
C ILE A 230 -8.57 -3.18 12.87
N LEU A 231 -7.97 -2.01 12.64
CA LEU A 231 -7.13 -1.76 11.47
C LEU A 231 -5.88 -2.64 11.46
N ARG A 232 -5.32 -2.99 12.62
CA ARG A 232 -4.20 -3.95 12.75
C ARG A 232 -4.60 -5.42 12.59
N GLN A 233 -5.86 -5.71 12.27
CA GLN A 233 -6.43 -7.06 12.21
C GLN A 233 -6.50 -7.75 13.58
N GLU A 234 -6.68 -6.96 14.64
CA GLU A 234 -6.81 -7.40 16.03
C GLU A 234 -8.21 -7.15 16.59
N GLY A 235 -9.19 -6.88 15.73
CA GLY A 235 -10.57 -6.59 16.13
C GLY A 235 -11.20 -7.71 16.95
N ASP A 236 -10.90 -8.97 16.64
CA ASP A 236 -11.37 -10.15 17.40
C ASP A 236 -10.83 -10.21 18.84
N LYS A 237 -9.78 -9.45 19.17
CA LYS A 237 -9.24 -9.35 20.53
C LYS A 237 -10.00 -8.33 21.40
N LEU A 238 -10.86 -7.50 20.80
CA LEU A 238 -11.60 -6.49 21.54
C LEU A 238 -12.73 -7.14 22.35
N PRO A 239 -12.86 -6.83 23.65
CA PRO A 239 -13.97 -7.34 24.46
C PRO A 239 -15.28 -6.66 24.05
N VAL A 240 -16.41 -7.31 24.38
CA VAL A 240 -17.76 -6.74 24.15
C VAL A 240 -17.91 -5.35 24.80
N SER A 241 -17.25 -5.11 25.93
CA SER A 241 -17.24 -3.83 26.64
C SER A 241 -16.54 -2.69 25.90
N ALA A 242 -15.83 -2.97 24.81
CA ALA A 242 -15.22 -1.94 23.96
C ALA A 242 -16.21 -1.33 22.96
N MET A 243 -17.41 -1.92 22.82
CA MET A 243 -18.42 -1.48 21.86
C MET A 243 -19.56 -0.74 22.55
N THR A 244 -20.19 0.18 21.82
CA THR A 244 -21.45 0.81 22.23
C THR A 244 -22.60 -0.18 22.08
N VAL A 245 -23.60 -0.08 22.97
CA VAL A 245 -24.74 -1.02 23.00
C VAL A 245 -25.63 -0.88 21.75
N ASP A 246 -25.68 0.32 21.17
CA ASP A 246 -26.52 0.69 20.04
C ASP A 246 -25.76 0.75 18.70
N GLY A 247 -24.45 0.48 18.70
CA GLY A 247 -23.60 0.57 17.51
C GLY A 247 -23.23 1.99 17.09
N THR A 248 -23.45 3.00 17.94
CA THR A 248 -23.03 4.39 17.69
C THR A 248 -21.50 4.50 17.63
N VAL A 249 -20.97 5.22 16.64
CA VAL A 249 -19.53 5.47 16.47
C VAL A 249 -19.24 6.97 16.26
N PRO A 250 -18.08 7.49 16.72
CA PRO A 250 -17.66 8.86 16.44
C PRO A 250 -17.42 9.13 14.94
N VAL A 251 -17.63 10.38 14.52
CA VAL A 251 -17.31 10.86 13.16
C VAL A 251 -15.83 11.20 13.01
N GLY A 252 -15.35 11.26 11.76
CA GLY A 252 -14.02 11.79 11.44
C GLY A 252 -12.84 10.87 11.83
N THR A 253 -13.05 9.57 12.00
CA THR A 253 -11.97 8.63 12.36
C THR A 253 -10.99 8.36 11.22
N THR A 254 -11.40 8.55 9.96
CA THR A 254 -10.57 8.30 8.77
C THR A 254 -9.33 9.17 8.68
N GLN A 255 -9.34 10.36 9.30
CA GLN A 255 -8.21 11.28 9.30
C GLN A 255 -6.95 10.70 9.97
N TYR A 256 -7.10 9.63 10.76
CA TYR A 256 -6.02 8.95 11.48
C TYR A 256 -5.54 7.67 10.79
N GLU A 257 -6.12 7.26 9.65
CA GLU A 257 -5.70 6.01 8.99
C GLU A 257 -4.39 6.15 8.22
N LYS A 258 -4.19 7.30 7.56
CA LYS A 258 -3.01 7.66 6.77
C LYS A 258 -2.43 6.48 5.98
N ARG A 259 -3.26 5.87 5.14
CA ARG A 259 -3.05 4.53 4.56
C ARG A 259 -1.80 4.38 3.69
N GLY A 260 -1.34 5.43 3.03
CA GLY A 260 -0.14 5.43 2.20
C GLY A 260 -0.15 4.38 1.09
N ILE A 261 -1.32 4.14 0.47
CA ILE A 261 -1.51 3.03 -0.50
C ILE A 261 -1.20 3.41 -1.95
N ALA A 262 -0.97 4.68 -2.24
CA ALA A 262 -0.72 5.14 -3.60
C ALA A 262 0.67 4.73 -4.08
N ILE A 263 0.76 4.28 -5.34
CA ILE A 263 2.06 4.11 -6.02
C ILE A 263 2.62 5.50 -6.36
N ASN A 264 1.77 6.35 -6.95
CA ASN A 264 2.13 7.71 -7.33
C ASN A 264 1.16 8.72 -6.71
N VAL A 265 1.66 9.89 -6.34
CA VAL A 265 0.89 11.02 -5.80
C VAL A 265 1.13 12.29 -6.62
N PRO A 266 0.17 13.23 -6.70
CA PRO A 266 0.34 14.47 -7.43
C PRO A 266 1.26 15.45 -6.67
N VAL A 267 2.32 15.92 -7.31
CA VAL A 267 3.16 17.02 -6.82
C VAL A 267 2.83 18.31 -7.55
N TRP A 268 2.67 19.39 -6.78
CA TRP A 268 2.23 20.69 -7.26
C TRP A 268 3.37 21.56 -7.78
N ASN A 269 3.16 22.14 -8.96
CA ASN A 269 4.01 23.18 -9.54
C ASN A 269 3.32 24.54 -9.44
N ALA A 270 3.89 25.44 -8.63
CA ALA A 270 3.35 26.78 -8.41
C ALA A 270 3.41 27.68 -9.66
N ASP A 271 4.45 27.53 -10.49
CA ASP A 271 4.73 28.43 -11.61
C ASP A 271 3.62 28.35 -12.66
N THR A 272 3.18 27.13 -12.96
CA THR A 272 2.14 26.87 -13.98
C THR A 272 0.72 26.94 -13.42
N CYS A 273 0.56 26.95 -12.09
CA CYS A 273 -0.76 26.90 -11.45
C CYS A 273 -1.54 28.21 -11.59
N ILE A 274 -2.80 28.08 -12.03
CA ILE A 274 -3.74 29.20 -12.20
C ILE A 274 -4.73 29.38 -11.03
N GLN A 275 -4.58 28.61 -9.94
CA GLN A 275 -5.39 28.72 -8.71
C GLN A 275 -6.92 28.57 -8.90
N CYS A 276 -7.32 27.61 -9.74
CA CYS A 276 -8.73 27.36 -10.09
C CYS A 276 -9.46 26.37 -9.17
N ASN A 277 -8.72 25.66 -8.31
CA ASN A 277 -9.20 24.63 -7.36
C ASN A 277 -9.92 23.41 -7.95
N GLN A 278 -9.98 23.24 -9.27
CA GLN A 278 -10.64 22.08 -9.90
C GLN A 278 -10.05 20.73 -9.46
N CYS A 279 -8.73 20.67 -9.23
CA CYS A 279 -8.06 19.47 -8.74
C CYS A 279 -8.57 19.01 -7.37
N ALA A 280 -8.91 19.94 -6.49
CA ALA A 280 -9.53 19.63 -5.20
C ALA A 280 -10.99 19.20 -5.37
N PHE A 281 -11.72 19.91 -6.24
CA PHE A 281 -13.13 19.65 -6.54
C PHE A 281 -13.39 18.22 -7.03
N VAL A 282 -12.50 17.70 -7.89
CA VAL A 282 -12.65 16.34 -8.45
C VAL A 282 -12.02 15.24 -7.59
N CYS A 283 -11.36 15.59 -6.48
CA CYS A 283 -10.67 14.61 -5.67
C CYS A 283 -11.68 13.72 -4.93
N PRO A 284 -11.76 12.41 -5.21
CA PRO A 284 -12.78 11.55 -4.60
C PRO A 284 -12.51 11.21 -3.12
N HIS A 285 -11.38 11.65 -2.57
CA HIS A 285 -10.96 11.37 -1.18
C HIS A 285 -10.55 12.64 -0.41
N ALA A 286 -10.85 13.82 -0.95
CA ALA A 286 -10.41 15.11 -0.41
C ALA A 286 -8.90 15.16 -0.06
N ALA A 287 -8.07 14.42 -0.80
CA ALA A 287 -6.64 14.24 -0.54
C ALA A 287 -5.76 15.34 -1.18
N ILE A 288 -6.33 16.29 -1.91
CA ILE A 288 -5.64 17.47 -2.42
C ILE A 288 -6.54 18.68 -2.20
N ARG A 289 -6.04 19.71 -1.53
CA ARG A 289 -6.83 20.87 -1.08
C ARG A 289 -6.07 22.18 -1.28
N PRO A 290 -6.77 23.28 -1.60
CA PRO A 290 -6.17 24.60 -1.58
C PRO A 290 -6.07 25.12 -0.15
N TYR A 291 -4.96 25.78 0.17
CA TYR A 291 -4.75 26.49 1.42
C TYR A 291 -4.42 27.95 1.11
N LEU A 292 -5.08 28.85 1.84
CA LEU A 292 -4.75 30.27 1.89
C LEU A 292 -4.03 30.51 3.21
N ILE A 293 -2.82 31.05 3.13
CA ILE A 293 -1.89 31.17 4.25
C ILE A 293 -1.50 32.64 4.34
N LYS A 294 -1.61 33.26 5.52
CA LYS A 294 -1.18 34.65 5.67
C LYS A 294 0.31 34.79 5.39
N SER A 295 0.72 35.87 4.73
CA SER A 295 2.13 36.05 4.29
C SER A 295 3.15 36.03 5.45
N ASP A 296 2.74 36.36 6.68
CA ASP A 296 3.57 36.27 7.87
C ASP A 296 3.77 34.82 8.36
N ALA A 297 2.74 33.99 8.25
CA ALA A 297 2.79 32.58 8.62
C ALA A 297 3.69 31.76 7.67
N VAL A 298 3.79 32.15 6.39
CA VAL A 298 4.70 31.51 5.42
C VAL A 298 6.16 31.53 5.86
N LYS A 299 6.58 32.53 6.66
CA LYS A 299 7.95 32.60 7.21
C LYS A 299 8.28 31.45 8.16
N LYS A 300 7.27 30.76 8.70
CA LYS A 300 7.40 29.60 9.58
C LYS A 300 7.23 28.28 8.85
N ALA A 301 7.08 28.31 7.52
CA ALA A 301 6.86 27.12 6.73
C ALA A 301 8.13 26.27 6.63
N PRO A 302 7.99 24.94 6.50
CA PRO A 302 9.10 24.03 6.25
C PRO A 302 9.96 24.43 5.05
N ALA A 303 11.23 24.00 5.05
CA ALA A 303 12.14 24.25 3.93
C ALA A 303 11.58 23.64 2.63
N GLY A 304 11.51 24.44 1.56
CA GLY A 304 10.97 24.00 0.26
C GLY A 304 9.44 24.11 0.13
N PHE A 305 8.74 24.59 1.15
CA PHE A 305 7.31 24.87 1.10
C PHE A 305 7.00 26.07 0.19
N LYS A 306 6.87 25.81 -1.11
CA LYS A 306 6.55 26.84 -2.10
C LYS A 306 5.11 27.31 -1.97
N THR A 307 4.91 28.62 -2.06
CA THR A 307 3.59 29.27 -2.19
C THR A 307 3.58 30.20 -3.40
N LYS A 308 2.41 30.75 -3.73
CA LYS A 308 2.24 31.79 -4.75
C LYS A 308 1.21 32.80 -4.24
N ALA A 309 1.43 34.09 -4.46
CA ALA A 309 0.47 35.12 -4.09
C ALA A 309 -0.95 34.77 -4.56
N ALA A 310 -1.94 34.87 -3.67
CA ALA A 310 -3.30 34.47 -3.98
C ALA A 310 -3.95 35.41 -5.01
N THR A 311 -4.55 34.84 -6.05
CA THR A 311 -5.18 35.58 -7.15
C THR A 311 -6.62 35.95 -6.80
N GLY A 312 -6.91 37.24 -6.74
CA GLY A 312 -8.24 37.83 -6.49
C GLY A 312 -8.11 38.99 -5.48
N LYS A 313 -8.94 40.03 -5.63
CA LYS A 313 -8.84 41.23 -4.77
C LYS A 313 -9.16 40.90 -3.32
N GLU A 314 -10.11 40.00 -3.11
CA GLU A 314 -10.56 39.49 -1.83
C GLU A 314 -9.51 38.66 -1.09
N PHE A 315 -8.46 38.18 -1.78
CA PHE A 315 -7.39 37.36 -1.20
C PHE A 315 -6.10 38.17 -0.92
N GLY A 316 -6.17 39.50 -0.98
CA GLY A 316 -5.03 40.37 -0.67
C GLY A 316 -4.40 40.04 0.69
N GLY A 317 -3.08 39.86 0.74
CA GLY A 317 -2.35 39.49 1.96
C GLY A 317 -2.29 37.98 2.26
N TYR A 318 -2.84 37.14 1.38
CA TYR A 318 -2.71 35.68 1.45
C TYR A 318 -1.82 35.11 0.35
N GLU A 319 -1.13 34.05 0.72
CA GLU A 319 -0.39 33.14 -0.13
C GLU A 319 -1.22 31.89 -0.38
N PHE A 320 -1.21 31.39 -1.62
CA PHE A 320 -1.91 30.20 -2.05
C PHE A 320 -0.95 29.01 -2.18
N ARG A 321 -1.41 27.84 -1.73
CA ARG A 321 -0.77 26.56 -2.03
C ARG A 321 -1.82 25.49 -2.30
N MET A 322 -1.58 24.66 -3.31
CA MET A 322 -2.32 23.41 -3.48
C MET A 322 -1.52 22.30 -2.80
N GLN A 323 -2.05 21.72 -1.72
CA GLN A 323 -1.35 20.73 -0.92
C GLN A 323 -2.04 19.37 -1.01
N VAL A 324 -1.25 18.33 -1.25
CA VAL A 324 -1.68 16.93 -1.22
C VAL A 324 -1.50 16.36 0.20
N SER A 325 -2.40 15.51 0.65
CA SER A 325 -2.13 14.56 1.74
C SER A 325 -1.59 13.28 1.12
N PRO A 326 -0.26 13.03 1.13
CA PRO A 326 0.32 11.92 0.39
C PRO A 326 -0.17 10.56 0.92
N LEU A 327 -0.45 10.47 2.22
CA LEU A 327 -0.86 9.24 2.87
C LEU A 327 -2.38 8.94 2.76
N ASP A 328 -3.20 9.92 2.37
CA ASP A 328 -4.63 9.71 2.09
C ASP A 328 -4.91 9.63 0.59
N CYS A 329 -3.95 10.01 -0.26
CA CYS A 329 -4.08 9.92 -1.70
C CYS A 329 -4.17 8.46 -2.15
N SER A 330 -5.08 8.18 -3.08
CA SER A 330 -5.21 6.86 -3.72
C SER A 330 -4.45 6.74 -5.05
N GLY A 331 -3.79 7.82 -5.51
CA GLY A 331 -3.06 7.85 -6.77
C GLY A 331 -3.91 7.71 -8.04
N CYS A 332 -5.21 8.04 -7.99
CA CYS A 332 -6.12 7.86 -9.14
C CYS A 332 -5.80 8.74 -10.36
N GLY A 333 -5.07 9.85 -10.18
CA GLY A 333 -4.67 10.74 -11.28
C GLY A 333 -5.72 11.77 -11.73
N ASN A 334 -6.97 11.69 -11.25
CA ASN A 334 -8.07 12.59 -11.66
C ASN A 334 -7.69 14.09 -11.57
N CYS A 335 -7.00 14.48 -10.50
CA CYS A 335 -6.57 15.86 -10.28
C CYS A 335 -5.55 16.35 -11.33
N ALA A 336 -4.62 15.50 -11.74
CA ALA A 336 -3.64 15.82 -12.78
C ALA A 336 -4.29 15.85 -14.17
N ASP A 337 -5.22 14.94 -14.42
CA ASP A 337 -5.97 14.85 -15.67
C ASP A 337 -6.80 16.13 -15.92
N ILE A 338 -7.62 16.53 -14.94
CA ILE A 338 -8.50 17.70 -15.08
C ILE A 338 -7.76 19.05 -15.11
N CYS A 339 -6.49 19.09 -14.67
CA CYS A 339 -5.74 20.34 -14.53
C CYS A 339 -5.77 21.15 -15.85
N PRO A 340 -6.40 22.34 -15.88
CA PRO A 340 -6.66 23.08 -17.12
C PRO A 340 -5.50 23.99 -17.55
N ALA A 341 -4.43 24.05 -16.75
CA ALA A 341 -3.23 24.81 -17.12
C ALA A 341 -2.59 24.21 -18.39
N LYS A 342 -2.09 25.10 -19.27
CA LYS A 342 -1.44 24.70 -20.55
C LYS A 342 -0.29 23.71 -20.30
N GLU A 343 0.56 24.04 -19.34
CA GLU A 343 1.52 23.11 -18.76
C GLU A 343 0.93 22.57 -17.46
N LYS A 344 0.91 21.23 -17.31
CA LYS A 344 0.25 20.58 -16.18
C LYS A 344 0.91 20.99 -14.87
N SER A 345 0.12 21.56 -13.96
CA SER A 345 0.56 21.99 -12.63
C SER A 345 0.62 20.86 -11.60
N LEU A 346 0.21 19.65 -11.99
CA LEU A 346 0.26 18.47 -11.14
C LEU A 346 0.95 17.35 -11.92
N LYS A 347 2.07 16.86 -11.39
CA LYS A 347 2.80 15.71 -11.94
C LYS A 347 2.68 14.55 -10.98
N MET A 348 2.29 13.38 -11.49
CA MET A 348 2.27 12.15 -10.71
C MET A 348 3.72 11.66 -10.53
N VAL A 349 4.16 11.53 -9.28
CA VAL A 349 5.50 11.04 -8.90
C VAL A 349 5.38 9.93 -7.87
N LYS A 350 6.42 9.11 -7.70
CA LYS A 350 6.38 7.98 -6.76
C LYS A 350 6.19 8.49 -5.33
N LEU A 351 5.29 7.85 -4.58
CA LEU A 351 5.01 8.23 -3.19
C LEU A 351 6.30 8.21 -2.33
N GLU A 352 7.11 7.16 -2.46
CA GLU A 352 8.34 6.97 -1.67
C GLU A 352 9.37 8.11 -1.83
N GLU A 353 9.39 8.79 -2.98
CA GLU A 353 10.33 9.88 -3.24
C GLU A 353 9.94 11.18 -2.54
N VAL A 354 8.67 11.34 -2.19
CA VAL A 354 8.10 12.62 -1.74
C VAL A 354 7.28 12.53 -0.45
N ALA A 355 7.00 11.33 0.07
CA ALA A 355 6.09 11.10 1.19
C ALA A 355 6.46 11.95 2.41
N ASP A 356 7.71 11.90 2.85
CA ASP A 356 8.15 12.59 4.07
C ASP A 356 7.97 14.11 3.93
N LYS A 357 8.47 14.69 2.84
CA LYS A 357 8.39 16.13 2.56
C LYS A 357 6.94 16.60 2.38
N GLU A 358 6.15 15.91 1.57
CA GLU A 358 4.76 16.28 1.34
C GLU A 358 3.88 16.05 2.59
N ASN A 359 4.24 15.12 3.46
CA ASN A 359 3.55 14.92 4.73
C ASN A 359 3.86 16.05 5.72
N GLU A 360 5.12 16.50 5.77
CA GLU A 360 5.50 17.70 6.54
C GLU A 360 4.75 18.94 6.04
N TYR A 361 4.70 19.15 4.72
CA TYR A 361 3.96 20.25 4.11
C TYR A 361 2.45 20.14 4.35
N TYR A 362 1.90 18.93 4.29
CA TYR A 362 0.50 18.66 4.62
C TYR A 362 0.18 19.04 6.07
N ASN A 363 1.01 18.61 7.02
CA ASN A 363 0.82 18.91 8.44
C ASN A 363 0.90 20.41 8.71
N PHE A 364 1.86 21.11 8.10
CA PHE A 364 1.94 22.57 8.20
C PHE A 364 0.70 23.26 7.60
N SER A 365 0.23 22.81 6.45
CA SER A 365 -0.96 23.37 5.78
C SER A 365 -2.24 23.16 6.59
N MET A 366 -2.42 21.96 7.16
CA MET A 366 -3.55 21.62 8.02
C MET A 366 -3.60 22.43 9.31
N ALA A 367 -2.43 22.85 9.83
CA ALA A 367 -2.33 23.67 11.03
C ALA A 367 -2.66 25.16 10.80
N GLN A 368 -2.84 25.59 9.55
CA GLN A 368 -3.15 26.99 9.25
C GLN A 368 -4.59 27.32 9.68
N PRO A 369 -4.82 28.55 10.18
CA PRO A 369 -6.17 28.99 10.55
C PRO A 369 -7.07 29.07 9.33
N VAL A 370 -8.38 28.94 9.57
CA VAL A 370 -9.38 29.21 8.54
C VAL A 370 -9.22 30.67 8.08
N PRO A 371 -9.19 30.94 6.77
CA PRO A 371 -9.08 32.31 6.27
C PRO A 371 -10.23 33.19 6.76
N ASP A 372 -9.90 34.38 7.26
CA ASP A 372 -10.87 35.39 7.68
C ASP A 372 -11.32 36.22 6.46
N ILE A 373 -11.94 35.54 5.51
CA ILE A 373 -12.48 36.11 4.27
C ILE A 373 -13.85 35.49 4.00
N ASP A 374 -14.81 36.33 3.63
CA ASP A 374 -16.09 35.83 3.11
C ASP A 374 -15.93 35.36 1.66
N ILE A 375 -15.76 34.05 1.50
CA ILE A 375 -15.57 33.39 0.20
C ILE A 375 -16.91 32.85 -0.30
N ASN A 376 -17.33 33.31 -1.48
CA ASN A 376 -18.51 32.82 -2.19
C ASN A 376 -18.41 31.31 -2.49
N ALA A 377 -19.18 30.52 -1.76
CA ALA A 377 -19.18 29.06 -1.83
C ALA A 377 -19.84 28.50 -3.10
N ASP A 378 -20.63 29.29 -3.85
CA ASP A 378 -21.38 28.82 -5.02
C ASP A 378 -20.53 28.72 -6.29
N THR A 379 -19.26 29.14 -6.21
CA THR A 379 -18.30 29.00 -7.30
C THR A 379 -17.43 27.75 -7.12
N VAL A 380 -16.97 27.15 -8.22
CA VAL A 380 -16.00 26.02 -8.15
C VAL A 380 -14.77 26.42 -7.35
N LYS A 381 -14.20 27.61 -7.56
CA LYS A 381 -13.03 28.06 -6.81
C LYS A 381 -13.34 28.23 -5.31
N GLY A 382 -14.41 28.96 -5.00
CA GLY A 382 -14.75 29.34 -3.63
C GLY A 382 -15.24 28.18 -2.77
N SER A 383 -16.02 27.25 -3.33
CA SER A 383 -16.46 26.03 -2.63
C SER A 383 -15.28 25.25 -2.06
N GLN A 384 -14.15 25.18 -2.77
CA GLN A 384 -13.00 24.38 -2.37
C GLN A 384 -12.12 25.01 -1.28
N PHE A 385 -12.35 26.28 -0.94
CA PHE A 385 -11.73 26.87 0.26
C PHE A 385 -12.51 26.53 1.54
N LYS A 386 -13.72 25.97 1.44
CA LYS A 386 -14.45 25.46 2.60
C LYS A 386 -13.87 24.11 3.02
N LYS A 387 -13.92 23.81 4.32
CA LYS A 387 -13.46 22.52 4.85
C LYS A 387 -14.36 21.39 4.34
N PRO A 388 -13.83 20.40 3.60
CA PRO A 388 -14.62 19.22 3.26
C PRO A 388 -14.86 18.38 4.53
N LEU A 389 -16.09 17.88 4.66
CA LEU A 389 -16.54 17.07 5.80
C LEU A 389 -16.71 15.59 5.44
N PHE A 390 -16.23 15.17 4.26
CA PHE A 390 -16.21 13.81 3.76
C PHE A 390 -14.88 13.49 3.08
#